data_AF-Q50925-F1
#
_entry.id   AF-Q50925-F1
#
_cell.length_a   1.000
_cell.length_b   1.000
_cell.length_c   1.000
_cell.angle_alpha   90.00
_cell.angle_beta   90.00
_cell.angle_gamma   90.00
#
_symmetry.space_group_name_H-M   'P 1'
#
loop_
_entity.id
_entity.type
_entity.pdbx_description
1 polymer ?
#
loop_
_entity_poly.entity_id
_entity_poly.type
_entity_poly.pdbx_seq_one_letter_code
_entity_poly.pdbx_strand_id
1 'polypeptide(L)'
;MRIGEWMRGLLLCAGLMMCGVVHADISTVPDETYDALKLDRGKATPKETYEALVKRYKDPAHGAGKGTMGDYWEPIAISIYMDPNTFYKPPVSPKEVAERKDCVECHSDETPVWVRAWKRSTHANLDKIRNLKSDDPLYYKKGKLEEVENNLRSMGKLGEKETLKEVGCIDCHVDVNKKDKADHTKDIRMPTADTCGTCHLREFAERESERDTMVWPNGQWPAGRPSHALDYTANIETTVWAAMPQREVAEGCTMCHTNQNKCDNCHTRHEFSAAESRKPEACATCHSGVDHNNWEAYTMSKHGKLAEMNRDKWNWEVRLKDAFSKGGQNAPTCAACHMEYEGEYTHNITRKTRWANYPFVPGIAENITSDWSEARLDSWVLTCTQCHSERFARSYLDLMDKGTLEGLAKYQEANAIVHKMYEDGTLTGQKTNRPNPPEPEKPGFGIFTQLFWSKGNNPASLELKVLEMAENNLAKMHVGLAHVNPGGWTYTEGWGPMNRAYVEIQDEYTKMQELSALQARVNKLEGKQTSLLDLKGTGEKISLGGLGGGMLLAGALALIGWRKRKQTRA
;
A
#
# COMPACT_ATOMS: atom_id res chain seq x y z
N MET A 1 -51.45 -12.75 66.79
CA MET A 1 -50.01 -13.07 66.94
C MET A 1 -49.38 -12.94 65.56
N ARG A 2 -48.28 -12.18 65.46
CA ARG A 2 -47.74 -11.61 64.22
C ARG A 2 -47.14 -12.69 63.28
N ILE A 3 -47.93 -13.14 62.30
CA ILE A 3 -47.44 -13.86 61.12
C ILE A 3 -47.10 -12.79 60.08
N GLY A 4 -45.87 -12.27 60.12
CA GLY A 4 -45.47 -11.18 59.22
C GLY A 4 -43.97 -11.08 58.92
N GLU A 5 -43.10 -11.86 59.57
CA GLU A 5 -41.65 -11.68 59.41
C GLU A 5 -40.95 -12.82 58.67
N TRP A 6 -41.63 -13.93 58.36
CA TRP A 6 -41.00 -15.06 57.66
C TRP A 6 -40.93 -14.91 56.12
N MET A 7 -41.68 -13.97 55.52
CA MET A 7 -41.58 -13.74 54.06
C MET A 7 -40.48 -12.74 53.65
N ARG A 8 -39.78 -12.10 54.60
CA ARG A 8 -38.62 -11.24 54.27
C ARG A 8 -37.27 -11.99 54.30
N GLY A 9 -37.22 -13.22 54.82
CA GLY A 9 -35.98 -14.00 54.92
C GLY A 9 -35.58 -14.74 53.64
N LEU A 10 -36.51 -15.01 52.71
CA LEU A 10 -36.25 -15.84 51.53
C LEU A 10 -35.92 -15.07 50.24
N LEU A 11 -36.01 -13.75 50.24
CA LEU A 11 -35.65 -12.91 49.08
C LEU A 11 -34.21 -12.36 49.12
N LEU A 12 -33.42 -12.72 50.14
CA LEU A 12 -32.04 -12.20 50.31
C LEU A 12 -30.93 -13.23 50.04
N CYS A 13 -31.24 -14.46 49.61
CA CYS A 13 -30.22 -15.49 49.30
C CYS A 13 -30.15 -15.89 47.81
N ALA A 14 -30.81 -15.17 46.90
CA ALA A 14 -30.71 -15.43 45.46
C ALA A 14 -30.01 -14.29 44.69
N GLY A 15 -29.18 -13.50 45.37
CA GLY A 15 -28.11 -12.74 44.73
C GLY A 15 -27.01 -13.70 44.28
N LEU A 16 -27.34 -14.62 43.37
CA LEU A 16 -26.38 -15.39 42.61
C LEU A 16 -25.37 -14.38 42.08
N MET A 17 -24.14 -14.49 42.56
CA MET A 17 -22.96 -13.90 41.93
C MET A 17 -22.88 -14.47 40.51
N MET A 18 -23.68 -13.93 39.60
CA MET A 18 -23.27 -13.86 38.22
C MET A 18 -22.08 -12.91 38.22
N CYS A 19 -20.90 -13.47 38.47
CA CYS A 19 -19.68 -12.92 37.90
C CYS A 19 -19.94 -12.95 36.39
N GLY A 20 -20.62 -11.91 35.90
CA GLY A 20 -20.90 -11.77 34.48
C GLY A 20 -19.56 -11.78 33.80
N VAL A 21 -19.24 -12.87 33.13
CA VAL A 21 -18.06 -12.94 32.29
C VAL A 21 -18.25 -11.81 31.29
N VAL A 22 -17.36 -10.82 31.34
CA VAL A 22 -17.41 -9.69 30.42
C VAL A 22 -17.06 -10.26 29.05
N HIS A 23 -18.07 -10.38 28.19
CA HIS A 23 -17.90 -10.86 26.82
C HIS A 23 -17.31 -9.72 25.97
N ALA A 24 -16.38 -10.07 25.07
CA ALA A 24 -15.84 -9.17 24.07
C ALA A 24 -16.71 -9.16 22.82
N ASP A 25 -18.00 -8.88 23.00
CA ASP A 25 -18.85 -8.53 21.86
C ASP A 25 -18.49 -7.12 21.38
N ILE A 26 -17.41 -7.04 20.61
CA ILE A 26 -16.92 -5.79 20.03
C ILE A 26 -17.77 -5.56 18.79
N SER A 27 -18.90 -4.88 18.96
CA SER A 27 -19.92 -4.68 17.91
C SER A 27 -19.40 -4.15 16.57
N THR A 28 -18.27 -3.43 16.59
CA THR A 28 -17.65 -2.83 15.39
C THR A 28 -16.74 -3.80 14.62
N VAL A 29 -16.40 -4.95 15.19
CA VAL A 29 -15.64 -6.01 14.50
C VAL A 29 -16.60 -6.86 13.65
N PRO A 30 -16.34 -7.10 12.36
CA PRO A 30 -17.20 -7.92 11.51
C PRO A 30 -17.29 -9.39 11.97
N ASP A 31 -18.41 -10.07 11.67
CA ASP A 31 -18.60 -11.49 12.03
C ASP A 31 -17.57 -12.39 11.33
N GLU A 32 -17.16 -12.03 10.12
CA GLU A 32 -16.14 -12.71 9.32
C GLU A 32 -14.83 -12.90 10.10
N THR A 33 -14.49 -11.96 10.97
CA THR A 33 -13.29 -12.03 11.83
C THR A 33 -13.46 -13.05 12.95
N TYR A 34 -14.62 -13.09 13.62
CA TYR A 34 -14.88 -14.10 14.66
C TYR A 34 -14.92 -15.50 14.06
N ASP A 35 -15.54 -15.65 12.89
CA ASP A 35 -15.57 -16.91 12.14
C ASP A 35 -14.16 -17.37 11.75
N ALA A 36 -13.34 -16.47 11.20
CA ALA A 36 -11.95 -16.76 10.82
C ALA A 36 -11.08 -17.16 12.03
N LEU A 37 -11.33 -16.56 13.20
CA LEU A 37 -10.65 -16.88 14.45
C LEU A 37 -11.24 -18.09 15.18
N LYS A 38 -12.36 -18.64 14.69
CA LYS A 38 -13.11 -19.75 15.29
C LYS A 38 -13.56 -19.42 16.73
N LEU A 39 -14.04 -18.20 16.93
CA LEU A 39 -14.54 -17.71 18.21
C LEU A 39 -16.05 -17.53 18.14
N ASP A 40 -16.75 -17.95 19.19
CA ASP A 40 -18.17 -17.60 19.39
C ASP A 40 -18.24 -16.18 19.95
N ARG A 41 -18.67 -15.22 19.13
CA ARG A 41 -18.76 -13.80 19.49
C ARG A 41 -19.51 -13.55 20.80
N GLY A 42 -20.59 -14.28 21.05
CA GLY A 42 -21.41 -14.12 22.25
C GLY A 42 -20.78 -14.70 23.52
N LYS A 43 -19.67 -15.46 23.38
CA LYS A 43 -18.99 -16.14 24.50
C LYS A 43 -17.52 -15.78 24.66
N ALA A 44 -16.87 -15.30 23.60
CA ALA A 44 -15.46 -14.98 23.63
C ALA A 44 -15.17 -13.84 24.63
N THR A 45 -14.24 -14.07 25.53
CA THR A 45 -13.74 -13.06 26.45
C THR A 45 -12.73 -12.13 25.76
N PRO A 46 -12.48 -10.92 26.28
CA PRO A 46 -11.45 -10.03 25.72
C PRO A 46 -10.08 -10.70 25.62
N LYS A 47 -9.71 -11.49 26.64
CA LYS A 47 -8.49 -12.30 26.63
C LYS A 47 -8.45 -13.31 25.48
N GLU A 48 -9.49 -14.12 25.30
CA GLU A 48 -9.53 -15.13 24.23
C GLU A 48 -9.46 -14.48 22.85
N THR A 49 -10.18 -13.37 22.65
CA THR A 49 -10.13 -12.60 21.41
C THR A 49 -8.73 -12.04 21.16
N TYR A 50 -8.10 -11.43 22.17
CA TYR A 50 -6.72 -10.94 22.06
C TYR A 50 -5.72 -12.06 21.74
N GLU A 51 -5.78 -13.18 22.46
CA GLU A 51 -4.87 -14.31 22.27
C GLU A 51 -5.03 -14.93 20.88
N ALA A 52 -6.26 -15.06 20.36
CA ALA A 52 -6.50 -15.55 19.00
C ALA A 52 -5.95 -14.60 17.93
N LEU A 53 -6.19 -13.29 18.08
CA LEU A 53 -5.65 -12.27 17.18
C LEU A 53 -4.12 -12.26 17.19
N VAL A 54 -3.49 -12.25 18.37
CA VAL A 54 -2.02 -12.23 18.49
C VAL A 54 -1.41 -13.51 17.93
N LYS A 55 -2.05 -14.66 18.18
CA LYS A 55 -1.60 -15.94 17.61
C LYS A 55 -1.56 -15.86 16.09
N ARG A 56 -2.63 -15.38 15.44
CA ARG A 56 -2.68 -15.19 13.98
C ARG A 56 -1.67 -14.14 13.51
N TYR A 57 -1.61 -13.00 14.19
CA TYR A 57 -0.72 -11.88 13.86
C TYR A 57 0.77 -12.26 13.88
N LYS A 58 1.18 -13.16 14.79
CA LYS A 58 2.58 -13.62 14.92
C LYS A 58 2.90 -14.88 14.12
N ASP A 59 1.93 -15.44 13.40
CA ASP A 59 2.12 -16.68 12.65
C ASP A 59 2.74 -16.38 11.28
N PRO A 60 3.90 -16.97 10.94
CA PRO A 60 4.49 -16.85 9.61
C PRO A 60 3.57 -17.31 8.47
N ALA A 61 2.69 -18.29 8.71
CA ALA A 61 1.70 -18.72 7.73
C ALA A 61 0.66 -17.62 7.41
N HIS A 62 0.58 -16.59 8.25
CA HIS A 62 -0.32 -15.45 8.12
C HIS A 62 0.43 -14.12 7.86
N GLY A 63 1.69 -14.19 7.43
CA GLY A 63 2.46 -13.03 6.95
C GLY A 63 3.43 -12.40 7.96
N ALA A 64 3.65 -13.04 9.12
CA ALA A 64 4.71 -12.60 10.04
C ALA A 64 6.10 -13.05 9.54
N GLY A 65 7.14 -12.22 9.76
CA GLY A 65 8.53 -12.61 9.46
C GLY A 65 9.04 -12.15 8.10
N LYS A 66 10.10 -12.81 7.62
CA LYS A 66 10.82 -12.48 6.37
C LYS A 66 10.03 -12.77 5.07
N GLY A 67 8.88 -13.43 5.16
CA GLY A 67 8.10 -13.87 4.00
C GLY A 67 8.78 -14.96 3.17
N THR A 68 8.13 -15.39 2.09
CA THR A 68 8.63 -16.47 1.23
C THR A 68 9.85 -16.09 0.40
N MET A 69 10.09 -14.80 0.21
CA MET A 69 11.27 -14.27 -0.48
C MET A 69 12.46 -14.04 0.48
N GLY A 70 12.34 -14.45 1.74
CA GLY A 70 13.32 -14.21 2.82
C GLY A 70 14.76 -14.66 2.57
N ASP A 71 14.98 -15.57 1.63
CA ASP A 71 16.30 -16.09 1.27
C ASP A 71 17.06 -15.19 0.27
N TYR A 72 16.38 -14.23 -0.36
CA TYR A 72 16.95 -13.37 -1.39
C TYR A 72 17.41 -12.00 -0.86
N TRP A 73 17.16 -11.71 0.41
CA TRP A 73 17.51 -10.43 1.02
C TRP A 73 17.91 -10.60 2.48
N GLU A 74 18.72 -9.67 2.96
CA GLU A 74 19.06 -9.57 4.38
C GLU A 74 18.59 -8.24 4.95
N PRO A 75 18.16 -8.21 6.23
CA PRO A 75 17.79 -6.98 6.88
C PRO A 75 19.01 -6.08 7.02
N ILE A 76 18.81 -4.79 6.81
CA ILE A 76 19.82 -3.77 7.10
C ILE A 76 19.57 -3.18 8.49
N ALA A 77 20.45 -2.27 8.94
CA ALA A 77 20.38 -1.74 10.31
C ALA A 77 19.03 -1.11 10.67
N ILE A 78 18.36 -0.44 9.73
CA ILE A 78 17.06 0.22 9.98
C ILE A 78 15.89 -0.78 10.07
N SER A 79 16.04 -2.00 9.52
CA SER A 79 14.94 -2.97 9.43
C SER A 79 14.42 -3.39 10.81
N ILE A 80 15.24 -3.28 11.88
CA ILE A 80 14.82 -3.51 13.27
C ILE A 80 13.70 -2.58 13.76
N TYR A 81 13.50 -1.44 13.09
CA TYR A 81 12.44 -0.47 13.40
C TYR A 81 11.24 -0.58 12.44
N MET A 82 11.39 -1.32 11.34
CA MET A 82 10.33 -1.57 10.37
C MET A 82 9.55 -2.84 10.68
N ASP A 83 10.26 -3.90 11.07
CA ASP A 83 9.70 -5.14 11.60
C ASP A 83 10.41 -5.54 12.90
N PRO A 84 10.04 -4.88 14.01
CA PRO A 84 10.65 -5.16 15.29
C PRO A 84 10.35 -6.55 15.83
N ASN A 85 9.21 -7.15 15.46
CA ASN A 85 8.86 -8.51 15.92
C ASN A 85 9.89 -9.54 15.43
N THR A 86 10.40 -9.37 14.22
CA THR A 86 11.34 -10.32 13.60
C THR A 86 12.80 -9.97 13.88
N PHE A 87 13.17 -8.69 13.85
CA PHE A 87 14.57 -8.29 13.80
C PHE A 87 15.08 -7.57 15.04
N TYR A 88 14.20 -6.99 15.87
CA TYR A 88 14.66 -6.22 17.01
C TYR A 88 15.32 -7.09 18.06
N LYS A 89 16.46 -6.60 18.56
CA LYS A 89 17.15 -7.17 19.71
C LYS A 89 17.44 -6.03 20.69
N PRO A 90 17.33 -6.27 22.01
CA PRO A 90 17.71 -5.29 23.01
C PRO A 90 19.13 -4.76 22.78
N PRO A 91 19.38 -3.47 23.05
CA PRO A 91 20.70 -2.87 22.87
C PRO A 91 21.72 -3.46 23.84
N VAL A 92 23.02 -3.42 23.50
CA VAL A 92 24.09 -3.91 24.40
C VAL A 92 24.56 -2.85 25.42
N SER A 93 24.08 -1.62 25.28
CA SER A 93 24.40 -0.45 26.11
C SER A 93 23.25 0.56 26.04
N PRO A 94 22.95 1.30 27.12
CA PRO A 94 23.61 1.23 28.43
C PRO A 94 23.22 -0.03 29.22
N LYS A 95 23.98 -0.37 30.26
CA LYS A 95 23.73 -1.55 31.11
C LYS A 95 22.90 -1.19 32.35
N GLU A 96 21.89 -0.35 32.15
CA GLU A 96 21.05 0.16 33.23
C GLU A 96 19.92 -0.82 33.56
N VAL A 97 19.71 -1.02 34.85
CA VAL A 97 18.56 -1.74 35.40
C VAL A 97 17.66 -0.73 36.09
N ALA A 98 16.57 -0.38 35.44
CA ALA A 98 15.72 0.75 35.79
C ALA A 98 14.33 0.29 36.20
N GLU A 99 13.72 0.96 37.18
CA GLU A 99 12.28 0.88 37.42
C GLU A 99 11.53 1.97 36.67
N ARG A 100 10.19 1.90 36.66
CA ARG A 100 9.31 2.81 35.91
C ARG A 100 9.66 4.29 36.04
N LYS A 101 9.94 4.75 37.26
CA LYS A 101 10.24 6.17 37.52
C LYS A 101 11.61 6.57 36.96
N ASP A 102 12.58 5.67 37.05
CA ASP A 102 13.97 5.88 36.62
C ASP A 102 14.01 6.09 35.10
N CYS A 103 13.15 5.39 34.35
CA CYS A 103 13.01 5.61 32.90
C CYS A 103 12.70 7.08 32.58
N VAL A 104 11.70 7.67 33.25
CA VAL A 104 11.28 9.06 32.97
C VAL A 104 12.33 10.06 33.44
N GLU A 105 12.96 9.81 34.60
CA GLU A 105 14.01 10.66 35.16
C GLU A 105 15.21 10.73 34.21
N CYS A 106 15.80 9.58 33.85
CA CYS A 106 16.96 9.52 32.97
C CYS A 106 16.65 10.04 31.56
N HIS A 107 15.55 9.59 30.95
CA HIS A 107 15.19 10.03 29.59
C HIS A 107 14.74 11.48 29.51
N SER A 108 14.46 12.15 30.64
CA SER A 108 14.24 13.61 30.64
C SER A 108 15.49 14.37 30.23
N ASP A 109 16.67 13.80 30.45
CA ASP A 109 17.97 14.38 30.07
C ASP A 109 18.50 13.74 28.77
N GLU A 110 18.44 12.41 28.64
CA GLU A 110 18.97 11.70 27.47
C GLU A 110 18.14 11.90 26.20
N THR A 111 16.81 11.92 26.35
CA THR A 111 15.87 12.05 25.22
C THR A 111 14.69 12.97 25.55
N PRO A 112 14.95 14.25 25.86
CA PRO A 112 13.95 15.18 26.39
C PRO A 112 12.73 15.35 25.49
N VAL A 113 12.90 15.25 24.17
CA VAL A 113 11.81 15.41 23.19
C VAL A 113 10.76 14.31 23.37
N TRP A 114 11.18 13.05 23.55
CA TRP A 114 10.27 11.92 23.72
C TRP A 114 9.53 11.98 25.05
N VAL A 115 10.25 12.32 26.13
CA VAL A 115 9.61 12.49 27.43
C VAL A 115 8.63 13.65 27.44
N ARG A 116 8.93 14.77 26.77
CA ARG A 116 8.00 15.90 26.65
C ARG A 116 6.75 15.54 25.84
N ALA A 117 6.89 14.83 24.73
CA ALA A 117 5.75 14.35 23.96
C ALA A 117 4.87 13.39 24.79
N TRP A 118 5.49 12.42 25.48
CA TRP A 118 4.78 11.53 26.39
C TRP A 118 4.06 12.29 27.51
N LYS A 119 4.71 13.26 28.16
CA LYS A 119 4.09 14.10 29.20
C LYS A 119 2.85 14.87 28.71
N ARG A 120 2.74 15.18 27.42
CA ARG A 120 1.52 15.78 26.83
C ARG A 120 0.44 14.77 26.47
N SER A 121 0.82 13.51 26.25
CA SER A 121 -0.10 12.45 25.84
C SER A 121 -1.17 12.15 26.88
N THR A 122 -2.26 11.51 26.43
CA THR A 122 -3.26 10.95 27.35
C THR A 122 -2.68 9.84 28.23
N HIS A 123 -1.71 9.07 27.72
CA HIS A 123 -1.06 7.96 28.43
C HIS A 123 -0.39 8.41 29.75
N ALA A 124 0.28 9.56 29.76
CA ALA A 124 0.88 10.11 30.98
C ALA A 124 -0.14 10.78 31.93
N ASN A 125 -1.40 10.92 31.52
CA ASN A 125 -2.36 11.81 32.17
C ASN A 125 -3.76 11.16 32.35
N LEU A 126 -3.85 9.88 32.71
CA LEU A 126 -5.14 9.17 32.79
C LEU A 126 -6.08 9.76 33.84
N ASP A 127 -5.58 10.38 34.90
CA ASP A 127 -6.43 11.08 35.88
C ASP A 127 -7.14 12.29 35.28
N LYS A 128 -6.55 12.96 34.28
CA LYS A 128 -7.26 14.01 33.54
C LYS A 128 -8.47 13.43 32.82
N ILE A 129 -8.34 12.24 32.24
CA ILE A 129 -9.46 11.54 31.57
C ILE A 129 -10.56 11.20 32.57
N ARG A 130 -10.22 10.63 33.74
CA ARG A 130 -11.20 10.29 34.77
C ARG A 130 -12.00 11.49 35.25
N ASN A 131 -11.34 12.65 35.33
CA ASN A 131 -11.93 13.91 35.78
C ASN A 131 -12.63 14.72 34.68
N LEU A 132 -12.70 14.20 33.44
CA LEU A 132 -13.44 14.88 32.37
C LEU A 132 -14.93 14.96 32.69
N LYS A 133 -15.51 16.11 32.33
CA LYS A 133 -16.95 16.37 32.39
C LYS A 133 -17.60 16.03 31.06
N SER A 134 -18.91 15.80 31.07
CA SER A 134 -19.67 15.34 29.90
C SER A 134 -19.73 16.32 28.73
N ASP A 135 -19.45 17.60 28.97
CA ASP A 135 -19.36 18.66 27.98
C ASP A 135 -17.98 18.76 27.30
N ASP A 136 -16.97 18.07 27.82
CA ASP A 136 -15.64 18.03 27.22
C ASP A 136 -15.64 17.16 25.94
N PRO A 137 -15.06 17.63 24.81
CA PRO A 137 -14.99 16.84 23.58
C PRO A 137 -14.25 15.51 23.74
N LEU A 138 -13.37 15.38 24.75
CA LEU A 138 -12.64 14.17 25.08
C LEU A 138 -13.40 13.22 26.01
N TYR A 139 -14.61 13.56 26.47
CA TYR A 139 -15.34 12.76 27.46
C TYR A 139 -15.51 11.29 27.07
N TYR A 140 -15.64 11.00 25.77
CA TYR A 140 -15.72 9.62 25.26
C TYR A 140 -14.50 8.75 25.63
N LYS A 141 -13.34 9.36 25.94
CA LYS A 141 -12.15 8.65 26.39
C LYS A 141 -12.33 8.00 27.76
N LYS A 142 -13.30 8.42 28.59
CA LYS A 142 -13.63 7.74 29.85
C LYS A 142 -14.10 6.30 29.61
N GLY A 143 -15.06 6.12 28.71
CA GLY A 143 -15.54 4.78 28.33
C GLY A 143 -14.43 3.93 27.70
N LYS A 144 -13.55 4.54 26.89
CA LYS A 144 -12.36 3.83 26.37
C LYS A 144 -11.40 3.39 27.46
N LEU A 145 -11.18 4.22 28.49
CA LEU A 145 -10.32 3.86 29.63
C LEU A 145 -10.91 2.69 30.44
N GLU A 146 -12.24 2.68 30.64
CA GLU A 146 -12.94 1.56 31.27
C GLU A 146 -12.77 0.26 30.45
N GLU A 147 -12.92 0.34 29.13
CA GLU A 147 -12.70 -0.80 28.21
C GLU A 147 -11.25 -1.32 28.29
N VAL A 148 -10.26 -0.43 28.28
CA VAL A 148 -8.84 -0.77 28.45
C VAL A 148 -8.60 -1.49 29.77
N GLU A 149 -9.07 -0.94 30.89
CA GLU A 149 -8.87 -1.55 32.20
C GLU A 149 -9.54 -2.93 32.31
N ASN A 150 -10.74 -3.09 31.74
CA ASN A 150 -11.41 -4.38 31.69
C ASN A 150 -10.63 -5.42 30.88
N ASN A 151 -10.05 -5.00 29.75
CA ASN A 151 -9.19 -5.88 28.96
C ASN A 151 -7.95 -6.31 29.75
N LEU A 152 -7.27 -5.36 30.41
CA LEU A 152 -6.09 -5.66 31.25
C LEU A 152 -6.43 -6.60 32.42
N ARG A 153 -7.59 -6.42 33.07
CA ARG A 153 -8.08 -7.33 34.12
C ARG A 153 -8.32 -8.73 33.57
N SER A 154 -8.93 -8.85 32.39
CA SER A 154 -9.18 -10.15 31.75
C SER A 154 -7.89 -10.94 31.49
N MET A 155 -6.77 -10.25 31.26
CA MET A 155 -5.44 -10.83 31.08
C MET A 155 -4.62 -10.93 32.38
N GLY A 156 -5.17 -10.54 33.53
CA GLY A 156 -4.47 -10.53 34.81
C GLY A 156 -3.36 -9.48 34.92
N LYS A 157 -3.32 -8.49 34.02
CA LYS A 157 -2.34 -7.39 34.05
C LYS A 157 -2.74 -6.22 34.93
N LEU A 158 -3.99 -6.20 35.40
CA LEU A 158 -4.50 -5.19 36.33
C LEU A 158 -5.34 -5.90 37.40
N GLY A 159 -5.15 -5.54 38.67
CA GLY A 159 -5.97 -6.10 39.75
C GLY A 159 -7.45 -5.72 39.62
N GLU A 160 -8.33 -6.55 40.20
CA GLU A 160 -9.79 -6.37 40.14
C GLU A 160 -10.25 -4.97 40.58
N LYS A 161 -9.60 -4.41 41.61
CA LYS A 161 -9.88 -3.07 42.16
C LYS A 161 -8.78 -2.05 41.85
N GLU A 162 -7.77 -2.44 41.08
CA GLU A 162 -6.68 -1.54 40.69
C GLU A 162 -7.17 -0.65 39.53
N THR A 163 -6.78 0.62 39.59
CA THR A 163 -6.96 1.57 38.49
C THR A 163 -5.63 1.76 37.77
N LEU A 164 -5.67 1.87 36.45
CA LEU A 164 -4.47 2.12 35.66
C LEU A 164 -4.03 3.58 35.84
N LYS A 165 -2.99 3.83 36.63
CA LYS A 165 -2.59 5.21 36.96
C LYS A 165 -2.08 6.00 35.75
N GLU A 166 -1.24 5.35 34.96
CA GLU A 166 -0.63 5.90 33.74
C GLU A 166 -0.26 4.74 32.80
N VAL A 167 0.04 5.08 31.55
CA VAL A 167 0.78 4.23 30.62
C VAL A 167 2.14 4.91 30.40
N GLY A 168 3.17 4.41 31.07
CA GLY A 168 4.54 4.88 30.99
C GLY A 168 5.36 4.16 29.93
N CYS A 169 6.62 4.58 29.76
CA CYS A 169 7.54 4.01 28.77
C CYS A 169 7.69 2.49 28.91
N ILE A 170 7.79 2.00 30.15
CA ILE A 170 7.96 0.58 30.48
C ILE A 170 6.78 -0.29 30.04
N ASP A 171 5.57 0.25 29.94
CA ASP A 171 4.38 -0.54 29.56
C ASP A 171 4.43 -0.99 28.10
N CYS A 172 5.07 -0.18 27.25
CA CYS A 172 5.24 -0.48 25.84
C CYS A 172 6.59 -1.16 25.58
N HIS A 173 7.66 -0.60 26.14
CA HIS A 173 9.02 -1.05 25.88
C HIS A 173 9.45 -2.26 26.69
N VAL A 174 8.68 -2.71 27.69
CA VAL A 174 8.99 -3.92 28.46
C VAL A 174 7.74 -4.80 28.57
N ASP A 175 6.81 -4.44 29.46
CA ASP A 175 5.51 -5.09 29.58
C ASP A 175 4.50 -4.23 30.34
N VAL A 176 3.23 -4.36 29.98
CA VAL A 176 2.14 -3.59 30.57
C VAL A 176 2.02 -3.89 32.07
N ASN A 177 1.98 -2.81 32.86
CA ASN A 177 1.90 -2.81 34.32
C ASN A 177 3.05 -3.59 35.00
N LYS A 178 4.21 -3.72 34.33
CA LYS A 178 5.41 -4.33 34.92
C LYS A 178 5.77 -3.65 36.24
N LYS A 179 5.93 -4.45 37.29
CA LYS A 179 6.27 -4.02 38.66
C LYS A 179 7.76 -4.14 38.98
N ASP A 180 8.43 -5.12 38.38
CA ASP A 180 9.87 -5.31 38.56
C ASP A 180 10.68 -4.33 37.71
N LYS A 181 11.98 -4.25 38.02
CA LYS A 181 12.94 -3.52 37.20
C LYS A 181 13.12 -4.18 35.83
N ALA A 182 13.55 -3.39 34.85
CA ALA A 182 13.88 -3.84 33.51
C ALA A 182 15.37 -3.56 33.22
N ASP A 183 16.04 -4.56 32.64
CA ASP A 183 17.41 -4.50 32.15
C ASP A 183 17.40 -4.08 30.68
N HIS A 184 18.05 -2.96 30.35
CA HIS A 184 18.15 -2.45 28.98
C HIS A 184 18.64 -3.49 27.98
N THR A 185 19.52 -4.37 28.42
CA THR A 185 20.20 -5.34 27.57
C THR A 185 19.43 -6.62 27.31
N LYS A 186 18.24 -6.75 27.92
CA LYS A 186 17.44 -7.98 27.89
C LYS A 186 15.96 -7.74 27.69
N ASP A 187 15.42 -6.74 28.37
CA ASP A 187 13.97 -6.61 28.55
C ASP A 187 13.36 -5.56 27.62
N ILE A 188 14.16 -4.67 27.05
CA ILE A 188 13.68 -3.61 26.15
C ILE A 188 13.26 -4.22 24.81
N ARG A 189 12.09 -3.82 24.33
CA ARG A 189 11.58 -4.10 22.99
C ARG A 189 11.14 -2.82 22.27
N MET A 190 11.01 -2.92 20.96
CA MET A 190 10.24 -1.95 20.19
C MET A 190 8.76 -2.36 20.17
N PRO A 191 7.83 -1.46 20.53
CA PRO A 191 6.40 -1.77 20.55
C PRO A 191 5.89 -2.13 19.14
N THR A 192 5.05 -3.15 19.11
CA THR A 192 4.39 -3.71 17.93
C THR A 192 2.87 -3.54 18.04
N ALA A 193 2.14 -3.90 16.98
CA ALA A 193 0.68 -3.92 16.95
C ALA A 193 0.06 -4.66 18.15
N ASP A 194 0.55 -5.86 18.47
CA ASP A 194 0.05 -6.66 19.60
C ASP A 194 0.35 -6.03 20.97
N THR A 195 1.40 -5.21 21.07
CA THR A 195 1.70 -4.42 22.27
C THR A 195 0.60 -3.39 22.50
N CYS A 196 0.17 -2.70 21.44
CA CYS A 196 -0.95 -1.77 21.49
C CYS A 196 -2.27 -2.51 21.80
N GLY A 197 -2.47 -3.67 21.17
CA GLY A 197 -3.67 -4.51 21.33
C GLY A 197 -3.91 -5.04 22.75
N THR A 198 -2.87 -5.07 23.61
CA THR A 198 -3.05 -5.39 25.04
C THR A 198 -3.98 -4.40 25.75
N CYS A 199 -4.02 -3.14 25.30
CA CYS A 199 -4.93 -2.13 25.83
C CYS A 199 -6.07 -1.84 24.85
N HIS A 200 -5.73 -1.67 23.58
CA HIS A 200 -6.62 -1.24 22.50
C HIS A 200 -7.12 -2.43 21.67
N LEU A 201 -7.77 -3.39 22.33
CA LEU A 201 -8.24 -4.63 21.69
C LEU A 201 -9.22 -4.35 20.54
N ARG A 202 -10.16 -3.42 20.73
CA ARG A 202 -11.13 -3.04 19.71
C ARG A 202 -10.44 -2.54 18.45
N GLU A 203 -9.57 -1.54 18.59
CA GLU A 203 -8.87 -0.96 17.44
C GLU A 203 -7.94 -1.97 16.76
N PHE A 204 -7.30 -2.83 17.53
CA PHE A 204 -6.48 -3.92 16.99
C PHE A 204 -7.33 -4.93 16.20
N ALA A 205 -8.45 -5.39 16.76
CA ALA A 205 -9.36 -6.32 16.11
C ALA A 205 -10.02 -5.71 14.85
N GLU A 206 -10.43 -4.44 14.92
CA GLU A 206 -10.98 -3.70 13.77
C GLU A 206 -9.99 -3.65 12.62
N ARG A 207 -8.72 -3.30 12.85
CA ARG A 207 -7.71 -3.33 11.78
C ARG A 207 -7.44 -4.75 11.29
N GLU A 208 -7.28 -5.72 12.19
CA GLU A 208 -7.04 -7.11 11.79
C GLU A 208 -8.21 -7.73 11.01
N SER A 209 -9.43 -7.18 11.14
CA SER A 209 -10.59 -7.60 10.35
C SER A 209 -10.43 -7.34 8.85
N GLU A 210 -9.52 -6.46 8.43
CA GLU A 210 -9.24 -6.24 7.01
C GLU A 210 -8.78 -7.54 6.33
N ARG A 211 -8.12 -8.45 7.06
CA ARG A 211 -7.73 -9.79 6.57
C ARG A 211 -8.93 -10.61 6.11
N ASP A 212 -10.06 -10.42 6.78
CA ASP A 212 -11.25 -11.26 6.67
C ASP A 212 -12.32 -10.61 5.78
N THR A 213 -12.35 -9.28 5.70
CA THR A 213 -13.33 -8.54 4.89
C THR A 213 -12.80 -8.08 3.53
N MET A 214 -11.48 -7.98 3.35
CA MET A 214 -10.88 -7.64 2.06
C MET A 214 -10.63 -8.89 1.23
N VAL A 215 -11.72 -9.55 0.85
CA VAL A 215 -11.69 -10.78 0.05
C VAL A 215 -12.33 -10.51 -1.30
N TRP A 216 -11.53 -10.67 -2.36
CA TRP A 216 -11.99 -10.50 -3.73
C TRP A 216 -12.70 -11.76 -4.22
N PRO A 217 -13.86 -11.63 -4.89
CA PRO A 217 -14.71 -12.78 -5.22
C PRO A 217 -14.05 -13.76 -6.20
N ASN A 218 -13.11 -13.31 -7.04
CA ASN A 218 -12.43 -14.15 -8.02
C ASN A 218 -10.90 -14.23 -7.78
N GLY A 219 -10.44 -13.91 -6.56
CA GLY A 219 -9.02 -13.99 -6.22
C GLY A 219 -8.11 -13.01 -6.99
N GLN A 220 -8.65 -11.86 -7.43
CA GLN A 220 -7.91 -10.81 -8.14
C GLN A 220 -6.68 -10.33 -7.36
N TRP A 221 -6.82 -10.27 -6.04
CA TRP A 221 -5.71 -10.13 -5.10
C TRP A 221 -5.73 -11.29 -4.10
N PRO A 222 -4.57 -11.60 -3.50
CA PRO A 222 -4.54 -12.51 -2.36
C PRO A 222 -5.47 -12.03 -1.25
N ALA A 223 -6.08 -12.98 -0.54
CA ALA A 223 -7.05 -12.69 0.52
C ALA A 223 -6.47 -11.71 1.57
N GLY A 224 -7.33 -10.77 1.99
CA GLY A 224 -6.96 -9.72 2.93
C GLY A 224 -6.14 -8.58 2.33
N ARG A 225 -5.89 -8.55 1.01
CA ARG A 225 -5.09 -7.50 0.36
C ARG A 225 -5.84 -6.81 -0.79
N PRO A 226 -5.54 -5.52 -1.06
CA PRO A 226 -4.65 -4.64 -0.28
C PRO A 226 -5.29 -4.21 1.05
N SER A 227 -4.50 -4.14 2.11
CA SER A 227 -4.95 -3.70 3.44
C SER A 227 -3.78 -3.22 4.31
N HIS A 228 -4.07 -2.49 5.38
CA HIS A 228 -3.09 -2.13 6.40
C HIS A 228 -2.75 -3.31 7.32
N ALA A 229 -3.65 -4.28 7.48
CA ALA A 229 -3.34 -5.50 8.24
C ALA A 229 -2.28 -6.39 7.57
N LEU A 230 -2.05 -6.24 6.26
CA LEU A 230 -1.16 -7.08 5.44
C LEU A 230 -0.24 -6.28 4.51
N ASP A 231 0.00 -4.99 4.77
CA ASP A 231 0.80 -4.15 3.89
C ASP A 231 2.29 -4.54 3.89
N TYR A 232 2.87 -4.84 5.05
CA TYR A 232 4.26 -5.31 5.16
C TYR A 232 4.45 -6.64 4.42
N THR A 233 3.50 -7.57 4.60
CA THR A 233 3.47 -8.83 3.84
C THR A 233 3.38 -8.55 2.34
N ALA A 234 2.51 -7.62 1.93
CA ALA A 234 2.39 -7.24 0.52
C ALA A 234 3.71 -6.73 -0.06
N ASN A 235 4.50 -6.00 0.72
CA ASN A 235 5.81 -5.50 0.32
C ASN A 235 6.86 -6.63 0.18
N ILE A 236 7.08 -7.42 1.23
CA ILE A 236 8.18 -8.40 1.29
C ILE A 236 7.94 -9.65 0.43
N GLU A 237 6.69 -9.95 0.08
CA GLU A 237 6.34 -11.05 -0.80
C GLU A 237 6.46 -10.70 -2.29
N THR A 238 6.76 -9.44 -2.62
CA THR A 238 7.04 -9.08 -4.02
C THR A 238 8.46 -9.50 -4.42
N THR A 239 8.56 -10.12 -5.61
CA THR A 239 9.86 -10.48 -6.20
C THR A 239 10.71 -9.25 -6.47
N VAL A 240 10.10 -8.12 -6.87
CA VAL A 240 10.81 -6.86 -7.09
C VAL A 240 11.55 -6.39 -5.85
N TRP A 241 10.88 -6.40 -4.69
CA TRP A 241 11.46 -5.87 -3.47
C TRP A 241 12.63 -6.73 -3.00
N ALA A 242 12.51 -8.05 -3.17
CA ALA A 242 13.59 -8.99 -2.93
C ALA A 242 14.74 -8.84 -3.94
N ALA A 243 14.42 -8.63 -5.22
CA ALA A 243 15.40 -8.54 -6.31
C ALA A 243 16.19 -7.22 -6.32
N MET A 244 15.73 -6.16 -5.65
CA MET A 244 16.44 -4.89 -5.57
C MET A 244 17.75 -5.04 -4.76
N PRO A 245 18.94 -4.88 -5.40
CA PRO A 245 20.21 -4.98 -4.68
C PRO A 245 20.53 -3.70 -3.89
N GLN A 246 19.94 -2.56 -4.26
CA GLN A 246 20.04 -1.30 -3.50
C GLN A 246 19.10 -1.37 -2.29
N ARG A 247 19.51 -2.07 -1.23
CA ARG A 247 18.66 -2.33 -0.05
C ARG A 247 18.18 -1.05 0.62
N GLU A 248 19.02 -0.02 0.71
CA GLU A 248 18.64 1.28 1.27
C GLU A 248 17.54 1.97 0.45
N VAL A 249 17.50 1.75 -0.87
CA VAL A 249 16.42 2.25 -1.75
C VAL A 249 15.17 1.40 -1.58
N ALA A 250 15.31 0.07 -1.48
CA ALA A 250 14.19 -0.85 -1.28
C ALA A 250 13.45 -0.62 0.05
N GLU A 251 14.15 -0.21 1.11
CA GLU A 251 13.55 0.18 2.39
C GLU A 251 12.64 1.42 2.27
N GLY A 252 12.71 2.18 1.17
CA GLY A 252 11.73 3.21 0.84
C GLY A 252 10.31 2.65 0.74
N CYS A 253 10.14 1.48 0.09
CA CYS A 253 8.84 0.80 0.03
C CYS A 253 8.41 0.35 1.44
N THR A 254 9.34 -0.24 2.19
CA THR A 254 9.08 -0.75 3.54
C THR A 254 8.64 0.36 4.49
N MET A 255 9.20 1.56 4.40
CA MET A 255 8.81 2.71 5.22
C MET A 255 7.31 3.02 5.12
N CYS A 256 6.73 2.87 3.93
CA CYS A 256 5.29 3.06 3.69
C CYS A 256 4.44 1.85 4.11
N HIS A 257 5.03 0.65 4.09
CA HIS A 257 4.35 -0.62 4.34
C HIS A 257 4.69 -1.21 5.72
N THR A 258 4.43 -0.46 6.80
CA THR A 258 4.68 -0.95 8.17
C THR A 258 3.43 -1.01 9.05
N ASN A 259 2.24 -0.72 8.53
CA ASN A 259 1.01 -0.63 9.33
C ASN A 259 0.60 -1.98 9.93
N GLN A 260 0.96 -3.08 9.27
CA GLN A 260 0.82 -4.43 9.81
C GLN A 260 1.58 -4.54 11.14
N ASN A 261 2.81 -4.03 11.19
CA ASN A 261 3.73 -4.26 12.31
C ASN A 261 3.49 -3.34 13.50
N LYS A 262 2.98 -2.12 13.28
CA LYS A 262 2.85 -1.09 14.32
C LYS A 262 1.68 -0.13 14.04
N CYS A 263 1.18 0.51 15.09
CA CYS A 263 -0.01 1.39 15.01
C CYS A 263 0.34 2.90 14.99
N ASP A 264 1.61 3.28 15.09
CA ASP A 264 2.04 4.68 15.28
C ASP A 264 2.28 5.44 13.96
N ASN A 265 1.90 4.86 12.82
CA ASN A 265 2.03 5.52 11.51
C ASN A 265 1.03 6.69 11.33
N CYS A 266 -0.17 6.58 11.92
CA CYS A 266 -1.23 7.59 11.74
C CYS A 266 -1.30 8.62 12.89
N HIS A 267 -1.04 8.19 14.13
CA HIS A 267 -0.98 9.04 15.31
C HIS A 267 0.37 8.83 16.00
N THR A 268 1.30 9.74 15.73
CA THR A 268 2.72 9.45 15.94
C THR A 268 3.11 9.33 17.41
N ARG A 269 4.12 8.49 17.65
CA ARG A 269 4.78 8.38 18.95
C ARG A 269 5.46 9.71 19.31
N HIS A 270 5.55 10.13 20.57
CA HIS A 270 5.06 9.52 21.81
C HIS A 270 3.82 10.25 22.36
N GLU A 271 3.13 11.02 21.51
CA GLU A 271 1.93 11.77 21.90
C GLU A 271 0.65 10.97 21.60
N PHE A 272 0.65 10.15 20.55
CA PHE A 272 -0.44 9.25 20.15
C PHE A 272 -1.79 9.98 20.04
N SER A 273 -1.76 11.13 19.35
CA SER A 273 -2.92 12.02 19.26
C SER A 273 -3.96 11.50 18.27
N ALA A 274 -5.15 11.17 18.74
CA ALA A 274 -6.27 10.85 17.85
C ALA A 274 -6.68 12.05 16.97
N ALA A 275 -6.45 13.28 17.43
CA ALA A 275 -6.71 14.48 16.64
C ALA A 275 -5.72 14.60 15.47
N GLU A 276 -4.48 14.15 15.64
CA GLU A 276 -3.48 14.06 14.57
C GLU A 276 -3.90 13.05 13.50
N SER A 277 -4.29 11.83 13.87
CA SER A 277 -4.67 10.79 12.90
C SER A 277 -5.93 11.10 12.10
N ARG A 278 -6.75 12.06 12.56
CA ARG A 278 -7.96 12.50 11.84
C ARG A 278 -7.64 13.48 10.73
N LYS A 279 -6.45 14.09 10.75
CA LYS A 279 -6.03 15.08 9.76
C LYS A 279 -5.53 14.38 8.49
N PRO A 280 -5.86 14.90 7.29
CA PRO A 280 -5.41 14.33 6.02
C PRO A 280 -3.89 14.10 5.92
N GLU A 281 -3.09 14.96 6.57
CA GLU A 281 -1.63 14.90 6.59
C GLU A 281 -1.10 13.59 7.18
N ALA A 282 -1.87 12.90 8.04
CA ALA A 282 -1.49 11.61 8.60
C ALA A 282 -1.40 10.49 7.54
N CYS A 283 -2.13 10.62 6.42
CA CYS A 283 -2.13 9.66 5.33
C CYS A 283 -1.13 10.02 4.22
N ALA A 284 -0.71 11.28 4.15
CA ALA A 284 -0.01 11.87 3.00
C ALA A 284 1.35 11.24 2.71
N THR A 285 2.07 10.81 3.76
CA THR A 285 3.42 10.23 3.62
C THR A 285 3.41 8.96 2.78
N CYS A 286 2.41 8.11 2.94
CA CYS A 286 2.34 6.82 2.23
C CYS A 286 1.43 6.87 1.00
N HIS A 287 0.37 7.69 1.03
CA HIS A 287 -0.59 7.81 -0.06
C HIS A 287 -0.34 9.06 -0.92
N SER A 288 0.89 9.19 -1.40
CA SER A 288 1.32 10.23 -2.34
C SER A 288 2.20 9.62 -3.42
N GLY A 289 2.55 10.39 -4.46
CA GLY A 289 3.48 9.93 -5.49
C GLY A 289 2.83 9.27 -6.70
N VAL A 290 3.59 8.54 -7.50
CA VAL A 290 3.30 8.35 -8.94
C VAL A 290 2.22 7.33 -9.28
N ASP A 291 1.98 6.36 -8.42
CA ASP A 291 1.07 5.21 -8.59
C ASP A 291 -0.16 5.29 -7.68
N HIS A 292 -0.07 6.05 -6.59
CA HIS A 292 -1.17 6.27 -5.65
C HIS A 292 -1.16 7.70 -5.09
N ASN A 293 -1.32 8.69 -5.98
CA ASN A 293 -1.29 10.13 -5.67
C ASN A 293 -2.53 10.65 -4.91
N ASN A 294 -3.07 9.86 -3.97
CA ASN A 294 -4.31 10.19 -3.27
C ASN A 294 -4.22 11.53 -2.54
N TRP A 295 -3.07 11.85 -1.94
CA TRP A 295 -2.81 13.13 -1.30
C TRP A 295 -2.90 14.30 -2.28
N GLU A 296 -2.21 14.22 -3.41
CA GLU A 296 -2.21 15.25 -4.45
C GLU A 296 -3.60 15.41 -5.07
N ALA A 297 -4.31 14.30 -5.29
CA ALA A 297 -5.67 14.34 -5.79
C ALA A 297 -6.64 14.96 -4.77
N TYR A 298 -6.58 14.53 -3.51
CA TYR A 298 -7.42 15.06 -2.44
C TYR A 298 -7.16 16.56 -2.21
N THR A 299 -5.91 16.97 -2.03
CA THR A 299 -5.56 18.37 -1.72
C THR A 299 -5.92 19.34 -2.83
N MET A 300 -5.99 18.87 -4.07
CA MET A 300 -6.41 19.67 -5.23
C MET A 300 -7.92 19.60 -5.51
N SER A 301 -8.67 18.80 -4.76
CA SER A 301 -10.13 18.77 -4.79
C SER A 301 -10.76 19.92 -3.99
N LYS A 302 -12.07 20.14 -4.18
CA LYS A 302 -12.82 21.08 -3.33
C LYS A 302 -12.90 20.62 -1.87
N HIS A 303 -12.94 19.31 -1.61
CA HIS A 303 -12.91 18.78 -0.24
C HIS A 303 -11.59 19.10 0.44
N GLY A 304 -10.46 18.81 -0.21
CA GLY A 304 -9.13 19.11 0.33
C GLY A 304 -8.89 20.60 0.51
N LYS A 305 -9.35 21.44 -0.42
CA LYS A 305 -9.23 22.90 -0.27
C LYS A 305 -10.06 23.45 0.88
N LEU A 306 -11.27 22.94 1.11
CA LEU A 306 -12.06 23.33 2.28
C LEU A 306 -11.42 22.87 3.59
N ALA A 307 -10.85 21.66 3.62
CA ALA A 307 -10.09 21.19 4.77
C ALA A 307 -8.88 22.08 5.06
N GLU A 308 -8.09 22.41 4.04
CA GLU A 308 -6.95 23.31 4.15
C GLU A 308 -7.35 24.69 4.69
N MET A 309 -8.42 25.29 4.16
CA MET A 309 -8.87 26.62 4.55
C MET A 309 -9.55 26.69 5.93
N ASN A 310 -10.15 25.60 6.40
CA ASN A 310 -10.97 25.60 7.62
C ASN A 310 -10.40 24.74 8.76
N ARG A 311 -9.31 24.00 8.56
CA ARG A 311 -8.74 23.08 9.57
C ARG A 311 -8.55 23.69 10.95
N ASP A 312 -8.18 24.96 11.04
CA ASP A 312 -7.93 25.63 12.33
C ASP A 312 -9.22 26.02 13.06
N LYS A 313 -10.37 25.98 12.37
CA LYS A 313 -11.70 26.24 12.94
C LYS A 313 -12.41 24.96 13.39
N TRP A 314 -11.92 23.80 12.98
CA TRP A 314 -12.52 22.51 13.30
C TRP A 314 -12.01 21.98 14.63
N ASN A 315 -12.90 21.36 15.39
CA ASN A 315 -12.51 20.64 16.59
C ASN A 315 -12.14 19.20 16.23
N TRP A 316 -10.83 18.93 16.17
CA TRP A 316 -10.29 17.61 15.84
C TRP A 316 -10.38 16.59 16.98
N GLU A 317 -10.75 17.00 18.20
CA GLU A 317 -10.79 16.11 19.37
C GLU A 317 -12.07 15.26 19.42
N VAL A 318 -13.16 15.70 18.78
CA VAL A 318 -14.42 14.94 18.71
C VAL A 318 -14.25 13.66 17.88
N ARG A 319 -15.06 12.64 18.15
CA ARG A 319 -15.05 11.38 17.38
C ARG A 319 -15.43 11.65 15.92
N LEU A 320 -14.94 10.83 14.99
CA LEU A 320 -15.23 10.99 13.55
C LEU A 320 -16.73 11.03 13.25
N LYS A 321 -17.53 10.19 13.90
CA LYS A 321 -19.01 10.20 13.80
C LYS A 321 -19.67 11.53 14.19
N ASP A 322 -18.97 12.37 14.96
CA ASP A 322 -19.44 13.67 15.44
C ASP A 322 -18.70 14.83 14.71
N ALA A 323 -17.87 14.54 13.72
CA ALA A 323 -16.96 15.53 13.14
C ALA A 323 -17.69 16.65 12.39
N PHE A 324 -18.77 16.32 11.68
CA PHE A 324 -19.63 17.33 11.04
C PHE A 324 -20.53 18.05 12.05
N SER A 325 -21.23 17.29 12.90
CA SER A 325 -22.28 17.83 13.78
C SER A 325 -21.74 18.62 14.98
N LYS A 326 -20.58 18.24 15.52
CA LYS A 326 -19.96 18.86 16.71
C LYS A 326 -18.56 19.38 16.43
N GLY A 327 -17.83 18.75 15.50
CA GLY A 327 -16.49 19.16 15.12
C GLY A 327 -16.45 20.41 14.25
N GLY A 328 -17.59 20.82 13.68
CA GLY A 328 -17.68 21.96 12.78
C GLY A 328 -17.06 21.71 11.41
N GLN A 329 -16.72 20.46 11.10
CA GLN A 329 -16.23 20.11 9.76
C GLN A 329 -17.32 20.37 8.73
N ASN A 330 -16.95 21.05 7.65
CA ASN A 330 -17.83 21.34 6.51
C ASN A 330 -17.25 20.79 5.20
N ALA A 331 -16.26 19.90 5.30
CA ALA A 331 -15.73 19.09 4.22
C ALA A 331 -15.14 17.79 4.81
N PRO A 332 -15.16 16.68 4.06
CA PRO A 332 -14.62 15.42 4.52
C PRO A 332 -13.08 15.42 4.49
N THR A 333 -12.51 14.56 5.32
CA THR A 333 -11.09 14.17 5.33
C THR A 333 -10.95 12.71 4.90
N CYS A 334 -9.71 12.26 4.68
CA CYS A 334 -9.41 10.84 4.42
C CYS A 334 -10.07 9.93 5.46
N ALA A 335 -9.88 10.23 6.75
CA ALA A 335 -10.44 9.47 7.85
C ALA A 335 -11.97 9.49 7.87
N ALA A 336 -12.60 10.65 7.57
CA ALA A 336 -14.06 10.76 7.54
C ALA A 336 -14.71 9.90 6.44
N CYS A 337 -14.01 9.70 5.32
CA CYS A 337 -14.52 8.86 4.23
C CYS A 337 -14.10 7.39 4.39
N HIS A 338 -12.83 7.10 4.63
CA HIS A 338 -12.30 5.74 4.56
C HIS A 338 -12.50 4.93 5.83
N MET A 339 -12.57 5.55 7.01
CA MET A 339 -12.87 4.83 8.26
C MET A 339 -14.37 4.61 8.46
N GLU A 340 -15.21 5.30 7.70
CA GLU A 340 -16.66 5.15 7.78
C GLU A 340 -17.13 3.90 7.07
N TYR A 341 -18.09 3.19 7.65
CA TYR A 341 -18.83 2.12 7.01
C TYR A 341 -20.23 2.05 7.60
N GLU A 342 -21.23 2.40 6.79
CA GLU A 342 -22.65 2.28 7.14
C GLU A 342 -23.03 2.97 8.46
N GLY A 343 -22.48 4.15 8.70
CA GLY A 343 -22.71 4.98 9.88
C GLY A 343 -21.73 4.75 11.04
N GLU A 344 -20.95 3.67 11.00
CA GLU A 344 -19.92 3.38 11.99
C GLU A 344 -18.54 3.83 11.52
N TYR A 345 -17.63 4.09 12.47
CA TYR A 345 -16.26 4.52 12.19
C TYR A 345 -15.26 3.59 12.89
N THR A 346 -14.46 2.87 12.11
CA THR A 346 -13.60 1.77 12.59
C THR A 346 -12.19 1.85 12.02
N HIS A 347 -11.26 1.03 12.54
CA HIS A 347 -9.92 0.87 11.98
C HIS A 347 -9.84 -0.08 10.77
N ASN A 348 -10.97 -0.54 10.24
CA ASN A 348 -11.03 -1.21 8.94
C ASN A 348 -11.35 -0.18 7.85
N ILE A 349 -10.34 0.18 7.06
CA ILE A 349 -10.47 1.22 6.03
C ILE A 349 -10.76 0.66 4.64
N THR A 350 -10.94 -0.65 4.54
CA THR A 350 -10.96 -1.38 3.27
C THR A 350 -12.36 -1.87 2.89
N ARG A 351 -13.34 -1.76 3.80
CA ARG A 351 -14.70 -2.30 3.61
C ARG A 351 -15.44 -1.81 2.36
N LYS A 352 -15.02 -0.67 1.79
CA LYS A 352 -15.65 -0.06 0.61
C LYS A 352 -14.77 -0.08 -0.64
N THR A 353 -13.57 -0.65 -0.61
CA THR A 353 -12.67 -0.71 -1.78
C THR A 353 -13.34 -1.44 -2.95
N ARG A 354 -13.35 -0.85 -4.15
CA ARG A 354 -13.88 -1.47 -5.39
C ARG A 354 -12.79 -1.64 -6.46
N TRP A 355 -11.99 -0.59 -6.67
CA TRP A 355 -10.96 -0.53 -7.72
C TRP A 355 -9.52 -0.79 -7.23
N ALA A 356 -9.28 -0.65 -5.93
CA ALA A 356 -7.95 -0.79 -5.31
C ALA A 356 -6.84 0.07 -5.96
N ASN A 357 -7.18 1.20 -6.59
CA ASN A 357 -6.30 2.06 -7.40
C ASN A 357 -5.74 1.46 -8.70
N TYR A 358 -5.90 0.16 -8.97
CA TYR A 358 -5.21 -0.53 -10.06
C TYR A 358 -6.19 -1.16 -11.07
N PRO A 359 -6.82 -0.35 -11.93
CA PRO A 359 -7.82 -0.85 -12.88
C PRO A 359 -7.24 -1.76 -13.99
N PHE A 360 -5.92 -1.76 -14.20
CA PHE A 360 -5.27 -2.64 -15.19
C PHE A 360 -5.08 -4.08 -14.71
N VAL A 361 -5.20 -4.33 -13.40
CA VAL A 361 -5.05 -5.67 -12.84
C VAL A 361 -6.19 -6.56 -13.34
N PRO A 362 -5.88 -7.75 -13.92
CA PRO A 362 -6.90 -8.63 -14.49
C PRO A 362 -8.00 -8.97 -13.48
N GLY A 363 -9.26 -8.87 -13.93
CA GLY A 363 -10.43 -9.19 -13.12
C GLY A 363 -10.93 -8.04 -12.24
N ILE A 364 -10.20 -6.92 -12.10
CA ILE A 364 -10.66 -5.77 -11.31
C ILE A 364 -11.78 -5.04 -12.04
N ALA A 365 -11.55 -4.65 -13.29
CA ALA A 365 -12.55 -3.93 -14.08
C ALA A 365 -13.78 -4.77 -14.37
N GLU A 366 -13.61 -6.07 -14.63
CA GLU A 366 -14.69 -7.02 -14.87
C GLU A 366 -15.57 -7.24 -13.62
N ASN A 367 -15.00 -7.02 -12.44
CA ASN A 367 -15.70 -7.17 -11.17
C ASN A 367 -16.54 -5.95 -10.80
N ILE A 368 -16.39 -4.81 -11.49
CA ILE A 368 -16.97 -3.54 -11.02
C ILE A 368 -18.50 -3.54 -11.00
N THR A 369 -19.14 -4.36 -11.85
CA THR A 369 -20.60 -4.51 -11.95
C THR A 369 -21.12 -5.78 -11.25
N SER A 370 -20.29 -6.44 -10.44
CA SER A 370 -20.72 -7.61 -9.66
C SER A 370 -21.52 -7.20 -8.43
N ASP A 371 -22.36 -8.09 -7.89
CA ASP A 371 -23.10 -7.85 -6.64
C ASP A 371 -22.17 -7.46 -5.48
N TRP A 372 -20.96 -8.05 -5.42
CA TRP A 372 -19.94 -7.70 -4.42
C TRP A 372 -19.49 -6.24 -4.53
N SER A 373 -19.30 -5.75 -5.76
CA SER A 373 -18.87 -4.38 -6.02
C SER A 373 -20.02 -3.38 -5.84
N GLU A 374 -21.24 -3.76 -6.23
CA GLU A 374 -22.45 -2.94 -6.07
C GLU A 374 -22.82 -2.76 -4.60
N ALA A 375 -22.70 -3.79 -3.76
CA ALA A 375 -22.90 -3.64 -2.31
C ALA A 375 -21.93 -2.60 -1.71
N ARG A 376 -20.66 -2.62 -2.16
CA ARG A 376 -19.65 -1.65 -1.73
C ARG A 376 -19.90 -0.24 -2.30
N LEU A 377 -20.48 -0.14 -3.50
CA LEU A 377 -20.95 1.12 -4.06
C LEU A 377 -22.04 1.73 -3.17
N ASP A 378 -23.00 0.92 -2.73
CA ASP A 378 -24.06 1.38 -1.83
C ASP A 378 -23.50 1.87 -0.49
N SER A 379 -22.50 1.19 0.08
CA SER A 379 -21.81 1.70 1.28
C SER A 379 -21.09 3.04 1.01
N TRP A 380 -20.49 3.24 -0.16
CA TRP A 380 -19.93 4.56 -0.54
C TRP A 380 -21.00 5.63 -0.69
N VAL A 381 -22.16 5.27 -1.26
CA VAL A 381 -23.29 6.19 -1.38
C VAL A 381 -23.73 6.67 0.01
N LEU A 382 -23.81 5.78 1.00
CA LEU A 382 -24.12 6.14 2.39
C LEU A 382 -23.11 7.13 2.99
N THR A 383 -21.82 6.96 2.69
CA THR A 383 -20.80 7.94 3.11
C THR A 383 -21.07 9.31 2.51
N CYS A 384 -21.32 9.34 1.19
CA CYS A 384 -21.55 10.58 0.45
C CYS A 384 -22.83 11.30 0.89
N THR A 385 -23.86 10.57 1.30
CA THR A 385 -25.15 11.12 1.71
C THR A 385 -25.15 11.76 3.10
N GLN A 386 -24.03 11.70 3.83
CA GLN A 386 -23.83 12.54 5.00
C GLN A 386 -23.84 14.05 4.65
N CYS A 387 -23.58 14.42 3.38
CA CYS A 387 -23.53 15.80 2.91
C CYS A 387 -24.27 16.05 1.59
N HIS A 388 -24.38 15.04 0.72
CA HIS A 388 -24.96 15.16 -0.62
C HIS A 388 -26.29 14.42 -0.73
N SER A 389 -27.06 14.70 -1.78
CA SER A 389 -28.18 13.83 -2.13
C SER A 389 -27.67 12.51 -2.70
N GLU A 390 -28.42 11.44 -2.49
CA GLU A 390 -28.10 10.12 -3.06
C GLU A 390 -27.95 10.19 -4.58
N ARG A 391 -28.83 10.93 -5.26
CA ARG A 391 -28.76 11.13 -6.71
C ARG A 391 -27.41 11.70 -7.14
N PHE A 392 -26.89 12.70 -6.42
CA PHE A 392 -25.59 13.28 -6.71
C PHE A 392 -24.47 12.24 -6.48
N ALA A 393 -24.50 11.55 -5.34
CA ALA A 393 -23.50 10.55 -4.99
C ALA A 393 -23.40 9.45 -6.07
N ARG A 394 -24.53 8.85 -6.47
CA ARG A 394 -24.58 7.82 -7.50
C ARG A 394 -24.14 8.35 -8.87
N SER A 395 -24.56 9.55 -9.24
CA SER A 395 -24.15 10.16 -10.52
C SER A 395 -22.63 10.36 -10.58
N TYR A 396 -22.01 10.74 -9.46
CA TYR A 396 -20.58 10.96 -9.40
C TYR A 396 -19.78 9.64 -9.41
N LEU A 397 -20.26 8.63 -8.69
CA LEU A 397 -19.62 7.31 -8.69
C LEU A 397 -19.73 6.62 -10.07
N ASP A 398 -20.84 6.81 -10.78
CA ASP A 398 -20.99 6.36 -12.18
C ASP A 398 -20.00 7.07 -13.13
N LEU A 399 -19.80 8.39 -12.96
CA LEU A 399 -18.77 9.14 -13.70
C LEU A 399 -17.37 8.57 -13.43
N MET A 400 -17.05 8.29 -12.16
CA MET A 400 -15.76 7.73 -11.76
C MET A 400 -15.53 6.36 -12.41
N ASP A 401 -16.51 5.45 -12.34
CA ASP A 401 -16.39 4.11 -12.90
C ASP A 401 -16.22 4.16 -14.43
N LYS A 402 -17.03 4.96 -15.14
CA LYS A 402 -16.94 5.11 -16.60
C LYS A 402 -15.63 5.76 -17.04
N GLY A 403 -15.22 6.84 -16.38
CA GLY A 403 -13.94 7.49 -16.69
C GLY A 403 -12.74 6.58 -16.46
N THR A 404 -12.79 5.74 -15.42
CA THR A 404 -11.76 4.72 -15.16
C THR A 404 -11.70 3.69 -16.27
N LEU A 405 -12.85 3.21 -16.76
CA LEU A 405 -12.95 2.28 -17.88
C LEU A 405 -12.44 2.88 -19.20
N GLU A 406 -12.70 4.16 -19.46
CA GLU A 406 -12.17 4.87 -20.64
C GLU A 406 -10.64 4.95 -20.62
N GLY A 407 -10.07 5.27 -19.45
CA GLY A 407 -8.62 5.22 -19.24
C GLY A 407 -8.05 3.82 -19.49
N LEU A 408 -8.68 2.80 -18.91
CA LEU A 408 -8.27 1.41 -19.08
C LEU A 408 -8.26 0.99 -20.55
N ALA A 409 -9.31 1.32 -21.31
CA ALA A 409 -9.38 1.04 -22.74
C ALA A 409 -8.24 1.70 -23.52
N LYS A 410 -7.86 2.93 -23.16
CA LYS A 410 -6.75 3.63 -23.81
C LYS A 410 -5.39 2.98 -23.52
N TYR A 411 -5.18 2.54 -22.28
CA TYR A 411 -4.00 1.76 -21.91
C TYR A 411 -3.96 0.44 -22.68
N GLN A 412 -5.05 -0.31 -22.73
CA GLN A 412 -5.13 -1.60 -23.42
C GLN A 412 -4.79 -1.48 -24.91
N GLU A 413 -5.24 -0.41 -25.56
CA GLU A 413 -4.89 -0.10 -26.96
C GLU A 413 -3.36 0.05 -27.14
N ALA A 414 -2.70 0.83 -26.28
CA ALA A 414 -1.25 1.03 -26.33
C ALA A 414 -0.50 -0.28 -25.99
N ASN A 415 -0.95 -0.98 -24.96
CA ASN A 415 -0.35 -2.22 -24.49
C ASN A 415 -0.38 -3.31 -25.55
N ALA A 416 -1.47 -3.44 -26.31
CA ALA A 416 -1.58 -4.42 -27.39
C ALA A 416 -0.47 -4.25 -28.45
N ILE A 417 -0.08 -3.02 -28.77
CA ILE A 417 0.98 -2.72 -29.74
C ILE A 417 2.33 -3.18 -29.20
N VAL A 418 2.69 -2.73 -28.00
CA VAL A 418 4.00 -3.00 -27.42
C VAL A 418 4.15 -4.49 -27.03
N HIS A 419 3.08 -5.10 -26.51
CA HIS A 419 3.05 -6.53 -26.22
C HIS A 419 3.28 -7.36 -27.48
N LYS A 420 2.63 -7.01 -28.59
CA LYS A 420 2.87 -7.66 -29.88
C LYS A 420 4.34 -7.52 -30.32
N MET A 421 4.96 -6.35 -30.15
CA MET A 421 6.37 -6.18 -30.46
C MET A 421 7.26 -7.09 -29.61
N TYR A 422 6.92 -7.26 -28.32
CA TYR A 422 7.60 -8.20 -27.43
C TYR A 422 7.45 -9.64 -27.91
N GLU A 423 6.24 -10.09 -28.24
CA GLU A 423 5.99 -11.44 -28.77
C GLU A 423 6.77 -11.70 -30.07
N ASP A 424 6.78 -10.73 -30.99
CA ASP A 424 7.52 -10.82 -32.27
C ASP A 424 9.05 -10.72 -32.05
N GLY A 425 9.49 -10.35 -30.84
CA GLY A 425 10.88 -10.18 -30.49
C GLY A 425 11.53 -9.00 -31.20
N THR A 426 10.78 -7.92 -31.38
CA THR A 426 11.13 -6.73 -32.18
C THR A 426 11.35 -5.48 -31.34
N LEU A 427 11.15 -5.53 -30.03
CA LEU A 427 11.57 -4.44 -29.15
C LEU A 427 13.09 -4.23 -29.25
N THR A 428 13.53 -2.98 -29.14
CA THR A 428 14.95 -2.61 -29.20
C THR A 428 15.77 -3.47 -28.25
N GLY A 429 16.80 -4.13 -28.80
CA GLY A 429 17.74 -4.93 -28.01
C GLY A 429 17.15 -6.21 -27.40
N GLN A 430 15.89 -6.58 -27.68
CA GLN A 430 15.25 -7.72 -27.01
C GLN A 430 15.97 -9.05 -27.23
N LYS A 431 16.50 -9.27 -28.44
CA LYS A 431 17.23 -10.49 -28.81
C LYS A 431 18.75 -10.38 -28.63
N THR A 432 19.29 -9.19 -28.40
CA THR A 432 20.74 -8.92 -28.50
C THR A 432 21.35 -8.31 -27.25
N ASN A 433 20.57 -7.58 -26.44
CA ASN A 433 21.06 -6.79 -25.32
C ASN A 433 20.00 -6.70 -24.20
N ARG A 434 19.38 -7.83 -23.83
CA ARG A 434 18.36 -7.90 -22.77
C ARG A 434 18.78 -8.84 -21.64
N PRO A 435 19.56 -8.37 -20.66
CA PRO A 435 19.92 -9.16 -19.48
C PRO A 435 18.68 -9.51 -18.64
N ASN A 436 18.73 -10.69 -18.01
CA ASN A 436 17.72 -11.07 -17.02
C ASN A 436 17.78 -10.15 -15.79
N PRO A 437 16.64 -9.87 -15.14
CA PRO A 437 16.63 -9.19 -13.84
C PRO A 437 17.30 -10.06 -12.77
N PRO A 438 17.68 -9.48 -11.62
CA PRO A 438 18.19 -10.25 -10.49
C PRO A 438 17.15 -11.24 -9.96
N GLU A 439 17.59 -12.40 -9.48
CA GLU A 439 16.72 -13.33 -8.77
C GLU A 439 16.14 -12.68 -7.49
N PRO A 440 14.91 -13.02 -7.08
CA PRO A 440 14.05 -14.08 -7.61
C PRO A 440 13.20 -13.68 -8.83
N GLU A 441 13.37 -12.47 -9.35
CA GLU A 441 12.54 -11.96 -10.44
C GLU A 441 12.75 -12.76 -11.74
N LYS A 442 11.66 -13.07 -12.43
CA LYS A 442 11.72 -13.79 -13.70
C LYS A 442 11.73 -12.82 -14.88
N PRO A 443 12.44 -13.13 -15.98
CA PRO A 443 12.37 -12.32 -17.18
C PRO A 443 10.94 -12.32 -17.75
N GLY A 444 10.48 -11.16 -18.20
CA GLY A 444 9.14 -10.99 -18.74
C GLY A 444 8.95 -9.67 -19.48
N PHE A 445 7.70 -9.41 -19.85
CA PHE A 445 7.24 -8.15 -20.45
C PHE A 445 6.54 -7.30 -19.41
N GLY A 446 6.88 -6.01 -19.33
CA GLY A 446 6.17 -5.04 -18.48
C GLY A 446 6.10 -5.50 -17.02
N ILE A 447 7.16 -6.13 -16.52
CA ILE A 447 7.20 -6.63 -15.14
C ILE A 447 7.53 -5.46 -14.20
N PHE A 448 6.91 -5.42 -13.02
CA PHE A 448 7.03 -4.30 -12.09
C PHE A 448 8.48 -3.94 -11.72
N THR A 449 9.39 -4.93 -11.68
CA THR A 449 10.85 -4.72 -11.49
C THR A 449 11.48 -3.74 -12.48
N GLN A 450 10.91 -3.57 -13.68
CA GLN A 450 11.43 -2.66 -14.69
C GLN A 450 11.28 -1.17 -14.34
N LEU A 451 10.47 -0.82 -13.34
CA LEU A 451 10.42 0.54 -12.79
C LEU A 451 11.60 0.84 -11.84
N PHE A 452 12.22 -0.19 -11.27
CA PHE A 452 13.21 -0.05 -10.19
C PHE A 452 14.59 -0.61 -10.55
N TRP A 453 14.68 -1.37 -11.63
CA TRP A 453 15.93 -1.95 -12.12
C TRP A 453 16.00 -1.85 -13.64
N SER A 454 17.20 -1.52 -14.13
CA SER A 454 17.48 -1.54 -15.56
C SER A 454 18.91 -1.98 -15.86
N LYS A 455 19.07 -2.71 -16.97
CA LYS A 455 20.38 -3.06 -17.54
C LYS A 455 20.23 -3.37 -19.02
N GLY A 456 21.10 -2.80 -19.85
CA GLY A 456 20.96 -2.94 -21.31
C GLY A 456 19.60 -2.43 -21.79
N ASN A 457 18.88 -3.24 -22.55
CA ASN A 457 17.51 -3.00 -23.01
C ASN A 457 16.47 -3.84 -22.24
N ASN A 458 16.69 -4.01 -20.94
CA ASN A 458 15.66 -4.46 -20.01
C ASN A 458 15.40 -3.36 -18.97
N PRO A 459 14.26 -2.64 -19.05
CA PRO A 459 13.26 -2.68 -20.12
C PRO A 459 13.74 -2.02 -21.43
N ALA A 460 13.03 -2.30 -22.54
CA ALA A 460 13.10 -1.43 -23.71
C ALA A 460 12.29 -0.14 -23.45
N SER A 461 12.60 0.97 -24.13
CA SER A 461 11.93 2.26 -23.83
C SER A 461 10.41 2.20 -24.02
N LEU A 462 9.90 1.52 -25.06
CA LEU A 462 8.45 1.37 -25.27
C LEU A 462 7.79 0.50 -24.20
N GLU A 463 8.51 -0.52 -23.74
CA GLU A 463 8.05 -1.40 -22.67
C GLU A 463 7.95 -0.66 -21.34
N LEU A 464 8.97 0.14 -20.97
CA LEU A 464 8.89 0.99 -19.79
C LEU A 464 7.74 1.99 -19.91
N LYS A 465 7.56 2.58 -21.09
CA LYS A 465 6.52 3.58 -21.33
C LYS A 465 5.12 3.02 -21.12
N VAL A 466 4.84 1.81 -21.61
CA VAL A 466 3.52 1.21 -21.43
C VAL A 466 3.30 0.68 -20.01
N LEU A 467 4.37 0.26 -19.33
CA LEU A 467 4.33 -0.04 -17.91
C LEU A 467 3.96 1.21 -17.08
N GLU A 468 4.60 2.35 -17.34
CA GLU A 468 4.27 3.63 -16.69
C GLU A 468 2.85 4.12 -17.05
N MET A 469 2.33 3.77 -18.23
CA MET A 469 0.92 4.05 -18.55
C MET A 469 -0.04 3.31 -17.61
N ALA A 470 0.25 2.05 -17.28
CA ALA A 470 -0.58 1.25 -16.37
C ALA A 470 -0.40 1.67 -14.90
N GLU A 471 0.84 1.62 -14.43
CA GLU A 471 1.20 1.77 -13.01
C GLU A 471 1.07 3.22 -12.54
N ASN A 472 1.34 4.20 -13.41
CA ASN A 472 1.35 5.61 -13.01
C ASN A 472 0.16 6.37 -13.61
N ASN A 473 0.05 6.45 -14.94
CA ASN A 473 -0.89 7.39 -15.56
C ASN A 473 -2.35 6.98 -15.38
N LEU A 474 -2.66 5.69 -15.58
CA LEU A 474 -3.99 5.14 -15.40
C LEU A 474 -4.38 5.10 -13.91
N ALA A 475 -3.46 4.70 -13.03
CA ALA A 475 -3.69 4.73 -11.59
C ALA A 475 -4.01 6.16 -11.11
N LYS A 476 -3.21 7.16 -11.51
CA LYS A 476 -3.47 8.57 -11.21
C LYS A 476 -4.77 9.09 -11.81
N MET A 477 -5.15 8.64 -13.02
CA MET A 477 -6.45 8.98 -13.61
C MET A 477 -7.60 8.52 -12.72
N HIS A 478 -7.56 7.26 -12.30
CA HIS A 478 -8.54 6.69 -11.39
C HIS A 478 -8.59 7.44 -10.06
N VAL A 479 -7.43 7.67 -9.44
CA VAL A 479 -7.33 8.39 -8.16
C VAL A 479 -7.84 9.83 -8.29
N GLY A 480 -7.55 10.50 -9.40
CA GLY A 480 -8.08 11.83 -9.72
C GLY A 480 -9.61 11.85 -9.75
N LEU A 481 -10.23 10.89 -10.45
CA LEU A 481 -11.68 10.71 -10.50
C LEU A 481 -12.26 10.43 -9.11
N ALA A 482 -11.65 9.50 -8.37
CA ALA A 482 -12.10 9.09 -7.04
C ALA A 482 -12.05 10.23 -6.00
N HIS A 483 -11.16 11.21 -6.18
CA HIS A 483 -10.98 12.32 -5.25
C HIS A 483 -11.51 13.66 -5.76
N VAL A 484 -12.28 13.70 -6.85
CA VAL A 484 -12.90 14.94 -7.35
C VAL A 484 -11.88 16.04 -7.67
N ASN A 485 -10.75 15.66 -8.25
CA ASN A 485 -9.74 16.58 -8.79
C ASN A 485 -9.72 16.58 -10.34
N PRO A 486 -10.41 17.52 -11.02
CA PRO A 486 -10.46 17.56 -12.49
C PRO A 486 -9.09 17.59 -13.17
N GLY A 487 -8.09 18.18 -12.53
CA GLY A 487 -6.71 18.15 -13.02
C GLY A 487 -5.99 16.83 -12.86
N GLY A 488 -6.46 16.01 -11.94
CA GLY A 488 -5.98 14.66 -11.68
C GLY A 488 -6.40 13.63 -12.73
N TRP A 489 -7.42 13.90 -13.54
CA TRP A 489 -7.85 12.96 -14.58
C TRP A 489 -7.91 13.53 -16.01
N THR A 490 -7.96 14.86 -16.18
CA THR A 490 -8.09 15.46 -17.53
C THR A 490 -6.75 15.93 -18.11
N TYR A 491 -5.95 16.70 -17.35
CA TYR A 491 -4.85 17.49 -17.91
C TYR A 491 -3.48 17.23 -17.27
N THR A 492 -3.27 17.56 -16.00
CA THR A 492 -1.98 17.42 -15.32
C THR A 492 -1.64 15.95 -15.19
N GLU A 493 -2.62 15.18 -14.73
CA GLU A 493 -2.55 13.73 -14.61
C GLU A 493 -3.71 13.08 -15.38
N GLY A 494 -3.61 11.76 -15.55
CA GLY A 494 -4.60 10.95 -16.23
C GLY A 494 -4.59 11.11 -17.75
N TRP A 495 -5.69 11.57 -18.34
CA TRP A 495 -5.93 11.51 -19.79
C TRP A 495 -4.85 12.18 -20.63
N GLY A 496 -4.39 13.37 -20.23
CA GLY A 496 -3.33 14.11 -20.92
C GLY A 496 -2.02 13.30 -21.04
N PRO A 497 -1.40 12.87 -19.92
CA PRO A 497 -0.25 11.98 -19.94
C PRO A 497 -0.47 10.64 -20.67
N MET A 498 -1.62 9.99 -20.49
CA MET A 498 -1.94 8.74 -21.21
C MET A 498 -1.96 8.95 -22.72
N ASN A 499 -2.57 10.04 -23.19
CA ASN A 499 -2.59 10.39 -24.60
C ASN A 499 -1.19 10.69 -25.14
N ARG A 500 -0.35 11.38 -24.35
CA ARG A 500 1.06 11.64 -24.73
C ARG A 500 1.85 10.34 -24.89
N ALA A 501 1.76 9.43 -23.92
CA ALA A 501 2.44 8.16 -23.97
C ALA A 501 1.98 7.31 -25.16
N TYR A 502 0.68 7.31 -25.46
CA TYR A 502 0.13 6.65 -26.66
C TYR A 502 0.74 7.20 -27.96
N VAL A 503 0.82 8.52 -28.11
CA VAL A 503 1.41 9.15 -29.31
C VAL A 503 2.87 8.76 -29.47
N GLU A 504 3.64 8.77 -28.38
CA GLU A 504 5.05 8.38 -28.39
C GLU A 504 5.23 6.90 -28.73
N ILE A 505 4.34 6.03 -28.24
CA ILE A 505 4.33 4.60 -28.58
C ILE A 505 4.07 4.40 -30.08
N GLN A 506 3.08 5.09 -30.63
CA GLN A 506 2.72 4.97 -32.05
C GLN A 506 3.83 5.46 -32.99
N ASP A 507 4.46 6.59 -32.66
CA ASP A 507 5.56 7.15 -33.45
C ASP A 507 6.76 6.19 -33.48
N GLU A 508 7.17 5.69 -32.32
CA GLU A 508 8.30 4.77 -32.23
C GLU A 508 7.98 3.41 -32.86
N TYR A 509 6.77 2.87 -32.67
CA TYR A 509 6.32 1.66 -33.36
C TYR A 509 6.42 1.82 -34.89
N THR A 510 5.92 2.94 -35.43
CA THR A 510 5.95 3.23 -36.87
C THR A 510 7.39 3.26 -37.39
N LYS A 511 8.28 3.98 -36.69
CA LYS A 511 9.71 4.03 -37.04
C LYS A 511 10.37 2.66 -37.02
N MET A 512 10.05 1.81 -36.04
CA MET A 512 10.59 0.45 -35.98
C MET A 512 10.07 -0.42 -37.14
N GLN A 513 8.81 -0.28 -37.55
CA GLN A 513 8.29 -0.98 -38.73
C GLN A 513 8.99 -0.54 -40.02
N GLU A 514 9.21 0.77 -40.19
CA GLU A 514 9.94 1.31 -41.34
C GLU A 514 11.40 0.83 -41.37
N LEU A 515 12.07 0.81 -40.23
CA LEU A 515 13.44 0.30 -40.10
C LEU A 515 13.52 -1.20 -40.42
N SER A 516 12.55 -1.99 -39.94
CA SER A 516 12.45 -3.43 -40.25
C SER A 516 12.24 -3.66 -41.75
N ALA A 517 11.35 -2.89 -42.38
CA ALA A 517 11.13 -2.96 -43.83
C ALA A 517 12.39 -2.56 -44.62
N LEU A 518 13.14 -1.56 -44.15
CA LEU A 518 14.42 -1.18 -44.73
C LEU A 518 15.46 -2.30 -44.61
N GLN A 519 15.61 -2.91 -43.44
CA GLN A 519 16.54 -4.03 -43.23
C GLN A 519 16.19 -5.22 -44.12
N ALA A 520 14.90 -5.55 -44.28
CA ALA A 520 14.46 -6.60 -45.18
C ALA A 520 14.83 -6.31 -46.64
N ARG A 521 14.74 -5.04 -47.07
CA ARG A 521 15.18 -4.61 -48.42
C ARG A 521 16.68 -4.72 -48.58
N VAL A 522 17.47 -4.31 -47.58
CA VAL A 522 18.94 -4.45 -47.60
C VAL A 522 19.34 -5.92 -47.70
N ASN A 523 18.78 -6.79 -46.84
CA ASN A 523 19.04 -8.23 -46.88
C ASN A 523 18.72 -8.85 -48.25
N LYS A 524 17.64 -8.40 -48.91
CA LYS A 524 17.27 -8.85 -50.25
C LYS A 524 18.25 -8.37 -51.34
N LEU A 525 18.84 -7.18 -51.18
CA LEU A 525 19.85 -6.65 -52.11
C LEU A 525 21.20 -7.36 -51.92
N GLU A 526 21.62 -7.59 -50.68
CA GLU A 526 22.85 -8.32 -50.35
C GLU A 526 22.76 -9.79 -50.75
N GLY A 527 21.61 -10.44 -50.53
CA GLY A 527 21.38 -11.82 -50.98
C GLY A 527 21.37 -11.99 -52.50
N LYS A 528 21.14 -10.90 -53.26
CA LYS A 528 21.23 -10.89 -54.73
C LYS A 528 22.65 -10.64 -55.25
N GLN A 529 23.62 -10.31 -54.39
CA GLN A 529 25.04 -10.35 -54.77
C GLN A 529 25.56 -11.80 -54.84
N THR A 530 24.78 -12.70 -55.46
CA THR A 530 25.30 -13.92 -56.08
C THR A 530 26.22 -13.47 -57.21
N SER A 531 27.46 -13.23 -56.81
CA SER A 531 28.71 -13.23 -57.55
C SER A 531 28.55 -13.06 -59.06
N LEU A 532 28.80 -11.82 -59.53
CA LEU A 532 29.08 -11.55 -60.94
C LEU A 532 30.31 -12.35 -61.48
N LEU A 533 31.01 -13.08 -60.60
CA LEU A 533 32.17 -13.91 -60.90
C LEU A 533 32.00 -15.37 -60.46
N ASP A 534 30.79 -15.86 -60.16
CA ASP A 534 30.56 -17.30 -59.94
C ASP A 534 30.49 -17.98 -61.30
N LEU A 535 31.66 -18.05 -61.95
CA LEU A 535 31.92 -18.73 -63.21
C LEU A 535 31.81 -20.26 -63.08
N LYS A 536 31.28 -20.79 -61.96
CA LYS A 536 31.00 -22.22 -61.77
C LYS A 536 29.50 -22.54 -61.64
N GLY A 537 28.62 -21.56 -61.55
CA GLY A 537 27.17 -21.77 -61.59
C GLY A 537 26.68 -21.98 -63.02
N THR A 538 26.11 -23.16 -63.32
CA THR A 538 25.53 -23.50 -64.63
C THR A 538 24.15 -22.89 -64.90
N GLY A 539 23.67 -22.01 -64.01
CA GLY A 539 22.40 -21.30 -64.14
C GLY A 539 22.55 -19.98 -64.89
N GLU A 540 21.90 -19.89 -66.04
CA GLU A 540 21.59 -18.67 -66.80
C GLU A 540 22.76 -17.69 -67.02
N LYS A 541 23.43 -17.90 -68.15
CA LYS A 541 24.36 -16.97 -68.78
C LYS A 541 23.73 -15.57 -68.92
N ILE A 542 23.90 -14.71 -67.92
CA ILE A 542 23.78 -13.26 -68.13
C ILE A 542 24.89 -12.90 -69.11
N SER A 543 24.50 -12.79 -70.37
CA SER A 543 25.40 -12.42 -71.45
C SER A 543 25.96 -11.03 -71.14
N LEU A 544 27.22 -10.96 -70.75
CA LEU A 544 28.08 -9.78 -70.85
C LEU A 544 28.26 -9.28 -72.30
N GLY A 545 27.40 -9.72 -73.24
CA GLY A 545 27.24 -9.21 -74.59
C GLY A 545 26.40 -7.93 -74.69
N GLY A 546 25.87 -7.41 -73.58
CA GLY A 546 25.34 -6.05 -73.55
C GLY A 546 26.49 -5.04 -73.67
N LEU A 547 26.45 -4.18 -74.69
CA LEU A 547 27.42 -3.14 -75.10
C LEU A 547 28.32 -2.54 -74.00
N GLY A 548 27.85 -2.39 -72.76
CA GLY A 548 28.65 -1.89 -71.63
C GLY A 548 29.83 -2.77 -71.24
N GLY A 549 29.72 -4.10 -71.31
CA GLY A 549 30.82 -5.01 -70.99
C GLY A 549 31.97 -4.93 -72.01
N GLY A 550 31.60 -4.82 -73.30
CA GLY A 550 32.53 -4.56 -74.38
C GLY A 550 33.24 -3.22 -74.23
N MET A 551 32.54 -2.17 -73.76
CA MET A 551 33.15 -0.86 -73.54
C MET A 551 34.11 -0.83 -72.34
N LEU A 552 33.84 -1.58 -71.26
CA LEU A 552 34.77 -1.68 -70.14
C LEU A 552 36.05 -2.44 -70.51
N LEU A 553 35.92 -3.54 -71.25
CA LEU A 553 37.08 -4.28 -71.79
C LEU A 553 37.86 -3.46 -72.81
N ALA A 554 37.18 -2.75 -73.72
CA ALA A 554 37.84 -1.85 -74.66
C ALA A 554 38.55 -0.69 -73.96
N GLY A 555 37.95 -0.12 -72.90
CA GLY A 555 38.56 0.92 -72.08
C GLY A 555 39.82 0.43 -71.36
N ALA A 556 39.77 -0.77 -70.77
CA ALA A 556 40.93 -1.39 -70.12
C ALA A 556 42.05 -1.70 -71.13
N LEU A 557 41.71 -2.26 -72.30
CA LEU A 557 42.68 -2.53 -73.36
C LEU A 557 43.28 -1.24 -73.94
N ALA A 558 42.49 -0.17 -74.08
CA ALA A 558 42.99 1.13 -74.51
C ALA A 558 43.97 1.74 -73.48
N LEU A 559 43.67 1.62 -72.18
CA LEU A 559 44.56 2.06 -71.11
C LEU A 559 45.88 1.25 -71.07
N ILE A 560 45.81 -0.07 -71.27
CA ILE A 560 47.00 -0.94 -71.35
C ILE A 560 47.84 -0.58 -72.59
N GLY A 561 47.19 -0.39 -73.74
CA GLY A 561 47.86 0.03 -74.98
C GLY A 561 48.51 1.41 -74.87
N TRP A 562 47.85 2.35 -74.20
CA TRP A 562 48.39 3.69 -73.95
C TRP A 562 49.60 3.65 -73.01
N ARG A 563 49.56 2.83 -71.95
CA ARG A 563 50.70 2.61 -71.05
C ARG A 563 51.90 1.99 -71.79
N LYS A 564 51.69 0.97 -72.63
CA LYS A 564 52.76 0.37 -73.43
C LYS A 564 53.39 1.35 -74.42
N ARG A 565 52.60 2.24 -75.03
CA ARG A 565 53.14 3.28 -75.92
C ARG A 565 53.95 4.37 -75.21
N LYS A 566 53.65 4.66 -73.93
CA LYS A 566 54.50 5.57 -73.14
C LYS A 566 55.84 4.90 -72.78
N GLN A 567 55.87 3.60 -72.55
CA GLN A 567 57.10 2.86 -72.23
C GLN A 567 58.03 2.66 -73.43
N THR A 568 57.55 2.72 -74.67
CA THR A 568 58.40 2.65 -75.88
C THR A 568 58.83 4.02 -76.43
N ARG A 569 58.40 5.11 -75.79
CA ARG A 569 58.86 6.48 -76.13
C ARG A 569 59.72 7.13 -75.04
N ALA A 570 59.81 6.52 -73.87
CA ALA A 570 60.88 6.76 -72.90
C ALA A 570 62.00 5.76 -73.20
#